data_AF-A0AAJ2BG25-F1
#
_entry.id   AF-A0AAJ2BG25-F1
#
_cell.length_a   1.000
_cell.length_b   1.000
_cell.length_c   1.000
_cell.angle_alpha   90.00
_cell.angle_beta   90.00
_cell.angle_gamma   90.00
#
_symmetry.space_group_name_H-M   'P 1'
#
loop_
_entity.id
_entity.type
_entity.pdbx_description
1 polymer ?
#
loop_
_entity_poly.entity_id
_entity_poly.type
_entity_poly.pdbx_seq_one_letter_code
_entity_poly.pdbx_strand_id
1 'polypeptide(L)'
;MEPDGGKDDRQALVDQGSLGAEPSEKYQERVKGLDNVVRECMRISQYYAGIESPSGKHFYASVIFTALCTRAVSLLTLVPHTPWASKLIEHWDYASVAVITRTILELRLAFHYLCAEECSQDEWDCRWNIFNLHDCTSRRRMFEATEDGAEQLEGFTIQAEELRDRLRANPFFQSLPAKSQKNLLHGQTAYIMPLENIGERVGVDKQTFRWLYVLLSSHVHGLPMSFYRISEGAAERGRGLPSATEESYTCLLLSFSMSLLVGARDELHELFKGLISKKFGESNTAPILDVEESGLKLKIGETVVLPNQGAMRIEVARESETALSIVFIDIESGEQVLRHREYEGEGQRLEWFDPLFWRLIINDKPATSVAFEKLQELPFAFRVDIEAREILFKS
;
A
#
# COMPACT_ATOMS: atom_id res chain seq x y z
N MET A 1 -30.04 18.18 21.35
CA MET A 1 -29.57 17.04 20.53
C MET A 1 -30.79 16.19 20.29
N GLU A 2 -31.29 16.15 19.05
CA GLU A 2 -32.29 15.15 18.68
C GLU A 2 -31.66 13.76 18.87
N PRO A 3 -32.41 12.76 19.39
CA PRO A 3 -31.93 11.40 19.43
C PRO A 3 -31.67 10.94 17.99
N ASP A 4 -30.46 10.42 17.73
CA ASP A 4 -30.06 9.91 16.42
C ASP A 4 -30.85 8.64 16.10
N GLY A 5 -32.06 8.81 15.56
CA GLY A 5 -32.93 7.71 15.14
C GLY A 5 -32.27 6.76 14.13
N GLY A 6 -31.23 7.23 13.43
CA GLY A 6 -30.43 6.39 12.54
C GLY A 6 -29.57 5.36 13.27
N LYS A 7 -29.28 5.53 14.56
CA LYS A 7 -28.52 4.56 15.37
C LYS A 7 -29.39 3.37 15.77
N ASP A 8 -30.64 3.61 16.15
CA ASP A 8 -31.59 2.55 16.51
C ASP A 8 -31.99 1.73 15.27
N ASP A 9 -32.19 2.38 14.12
CA ASP A 9 -32.44 1.70 12.83
C ASP A 9 -31.26 0.81 12.39
N ARG A 10 -30.02 1.28 12.61
CA ARG A 10 -28.79 0.54 12.32
C ARG A 10 -28.62 -0.68 13.24
N GLN A 11 -28.90 -0.52 14.52
CA GLN A 11 -28.85 -1.64 15.48
C GLN A 11 -29.92 -2.68 15.16
N ALA A 12 -31.12 -2.26 14.77
CA ALA A 12 -32.18 -3.17 14.34
C ALA A 12 -31.79 -4.01 13.10
N LEU A 13 -31.01 -3.44 12.16
CA LEU A 13 -30.47 -4.17 11.01
C LEU A 13 -29.39 -5.19 11.40
N VAL A 14 -28.55 -4.85 12.38
CA VAL A 14 -27.53 -5.76 12.95
C VAL A 14 -28.22 -6.94 13.65
N ASP A 15 -29.25 -6.66 14.45
CA ASP A 15 -29.99 -7.66 15.23
C ASP A 15 -30.82 -8.61 14.34
N GLN A 16 -31.27 -8.12 13.17
CA GLN A 16 -31.98 -8.93 12.16
C GLN A 16 -31.03 -9.61 11.17
N GLY A 17 -29.75 -9.22 11.15
CA GLY A 17 -28.77 -9.70 10.19
C GLY A 17 -28.24 -11.09 10.54
N SER A 18 -28.18 -11.98 9.55
CA SER A 18 -27.34 -13.19 9.62
C SER A 18 -25.87 -12.77 9.47
N LEU A 19 -25.27 -12.26 10.56
CA LEU A 19 -23.89 -11.76 10.61
C LEU A 19 -22.82 -12.85 10.43
N GLY A 20 -23.24 -14.11 10.38
CA GLY A 20 -22.37 -15.28 10.20
C GLY A 20 -21.59 -15.66 11.44
N ALA A 21 -20.73 -16.67 11.28
CA ALA A 21 -19.76 -17.04 12.31
C ALA A 21 -18.54 -16.12 12.24
N GLU A 22 -17.74 -16.12 13.31
CA GLU A 22 -16.41 -15.53 13.28
C GLU A 22 -15.59 -16.09 12.10
N PRO A 23 -14.78 -15.25 11.43
CA PRO A 23 -13.94 -15.69 10.32
C PRO A 23 -12.90 -16.70 10.79
N SER A 24 -12.45 -17.57 9.88
CA SER A 24 -11.43 -18.56 10.25
C SER A 24 -10.09 -17.93 10.64
N GLU A 25 -9.29 -18.67 11.43
CA GLU A 25 -7.91 -18.29 11.75
C GLU A 25 -7.09 -18.04 10.48
N LYS A 26 -7.25 -18.88 9.47
CA LYS A 26 -6.57 -18.74 8.17
C LYS A 26 -6.91 -17.41 7.51
N TYR A 27 -8.17 -16.97 7.56
CA TYR A 27 -8.56 -15.67 7.03
C TYR A 27 -7.90 -14.53 7.80
N GLN A 28 -7.97 -14.58 9.14
CA GLN A 28 -7.36 -13.59 10.01
C GLN A 28 -5.84 -13.47 9.80
N GLU A 29 -5.15 -14.60 9.58
CA GLU A 29 -3.73 -14.62 9.20
C GLU A 29 -3.47 -13.90 7.87
N ARG A 30 -4.35 -14.05 6.86
CA ARG A 30 -4.20 -13.35 5.57
C ARG A 30 -4.47 -11.85 5.67
N VAL A 31 -5.43 -11.44 6.49
CA VAL A 31 -5.67 -10.01 6.77
C VAL A 31 -4.47 -9.38 7.46
N LYS A 32 -3.95 -10.01 8.53
CA LYS A 32 -2.75 -9.56 9.25
C LYS A 32 -1.51 -9.55 8.35
N GLY A 33 -1.35 -10.59 7.52
CA GLY A 33 -0.24 -10.67 6.57
C GLY A 33 -0.28 -9.50 5.58
N LEU A 34 -1.45 -9.20 5.02
CA LEU A 34 -1.58 -8.08 4.08
C LEU A 34 -1.36 -6.74 4.78
N ASP A 35 -1.89 -6.55 6.00
CA ASP A 35 -1.64 -5.36 6.83
C ASP A 35 -0.13 -5.10 6.97
N ASN A 36 0.62 -6.12 7.40
CA ASN A 36 2.07 -6.02 7.57
C ASN A 36 2.79 -5.66 6.26
N VAL A 37 2.47 -6.37 5.17
CA VAL A 37 3.08 -6.10 3.85
C VAL A 37 2.78 -4.70 3.36
N VAL A 38 1.54 -4.21 3.53
CA VAL A 38 1.17 -2.86 3.08
C VAL A 38 1.90 -1.79 3.89
N ARG A 39 1.97 -1.93 5.22
CA ARG A 39 2.73 -0.99 6.07
C ARG A 39 4.20 -0.95 5.67
N GLU A 40 4.78 -2.11 5.40
CA GLU A 40 6.17 -2.19 4.96
C GLU A 40 6.38 -1.54 3.59
N CYS A 41 5.50 -1.82 2.61
CA CYS A 41 5.54 -1.15 1.32
C CYS A 41 5.41 0.38 1.46
N MET A 42 4.51 0.87 2.32
CA MET A 42 4.37 2.30 2.58
C MET A 42 5.64 2.89 3.21
N ARG A 43 6.24 2.21 4.19
CA ARG A 43 7.52 2.60 4.81
C ARG A 43 8.63 2.69 3.76
N ILE A 44 8.75 1.68 2.90
CA ILE A 44 9.73 1.65 1.81
C ILE A 44 9.49 2.79 0.81
N SER A 45 8.23 3.05 0.45
CA SER A 45 7.88 4.17 -0.43
C SER A 45 8.33 5.52 0.16
N GLN A 46 8.11 5.73 1.46
CA GLN A 46 8.52 6.93 2.17
C GLN A 46 10.03 7.01 2.38
N TYR A 47 10.69 5.89 2.64
CA TYR A 47 12.13 5.82 2.84
C TYR A 47 12.92 6.35 1.63
N TYR A 48 12.39 6.11 0.42
CA TYR A 48 12.96 6.64 -0.82
C TYR A 48 12.37 7.99 -1.26
N ALA A 49 11.40 8.54 -0.51
CA ALA A 49 10.77 9.80 -0.86
C ALA A 49 11.78 10.96 -0.79
N GLY A 50 11.68 11.88 -1.74
CA GLY A 50 12.57 13.06 -1.82
C GLY A 50 13.96 12.78 -2.42
N ILE A 51 14.29 11.52 -2.72
CA ILE A 51 15.49 11.20 -3.50
C ILE A 51 15.26 11.61 -4.96
N GLU A 52 16.18 12.40 -5.50
CA GLU A 52 16.16 12.78 -6.91
C GLU A 52 16.29 11.52 -7.79
N SER A 53 15.38 11.37 -8.76
CA SER A 53 15.34 10.21 -9.63
C SER A 53 16.45 10.28 -10.70
N PRO A 54 17.45 9.38 -10.71
CA PRO A 54 18.56 9.46 -11.67
C PRO A 54 18.17 9.18 -13.12
N SER A 55 17.03 8.51 -13.34
CA SER A 55 16.52 8.18 -14.66
C SER A 55 15.00 8.09 -14.68
N GLY A 56 14.42 8.04 -15.88
CA GLY A 56 12.97 7.82 -16.06
C GLY A 56 12.49 6.53 -15.39
N LYS A 57 13.30 5.46 -15.39
CA LYS A 57 13.01 4.21 -14.68
C LYS A 57 12.73 4.45 -13.20
N HIS A 58 13.60 5.20 -12.52
CA HIS A 58 13.46 5.50 -11.09
C HIS A 58 12.23 6.35 -10.81
N PHE A 59 12.01 7.40 -11.61
CA PHE A 59 10.85 8.26 -11.43
C PHE A 59 9.53 7.47 -11.53
N TYR A 60 9.38 6.68 -12.59
CA TYR A 60 8.16 5.88 -12.78
C TYR A 60 8.06 4.71 -11.82
N ALA A 61 9.18 4.17 -11.31
CA ALA A 61 9.16 3.18 -10.25
C ALA A 61 8.47 3.75 -9.01
N SER A 62 8.87 4.95 -8.56
CA SER A 62 8.23 5.62 -7.42
C SER A 62 6.75 5.90 -7.65
N VAL A 63 6.38 6.38 -8.85
CA VAL A 63 4.99 6.68 -9.20
C VAL A 63 4.12 5.41 -9.19
N ILE A 64 4.55 4.35 -9.88
CA ILE A 64 3.77 3.10 -10.01
C ILE A 64 3.76 2.36 -8.67
N PHE A 65 4.85 2.37 -7.91
CA PHE A 65 4.89 1.76 -6.57
C PHE A 65 3.98 2.48 -5.58
N THR A 66 3.93 3.82 -5.63
CA THR A 66 2.93 4.59 -4.87
C THR A 66 1.52 4.19 -5.28
N ALA A 67 1.27 4.02 -6.58
CA ALA A 67 -0.02 3.51 -7.05
C ALA A 67 -0.31 2.11 -6.46
N LEU A 68 0.62 1.16 -6.50
CA LEU A 68 0.48 -0.16 -5.85
C LEU A 68 0.08 -0.03 -4.37
N CYS A 69 0.79 0.78 -3.59
CA CYS A 69 0.50 1.01 -2.18
C CYS A 69 -0.93 1.53 -1.96
N THR A 70 -1.35 2.55 -2.72
CA THR A 70 -2.71 3.09 -2.58
C THR A 70 -3.80 2.08 -2.90
N ARG A 71 -3.60 1.17 -3.88
CA ARG A 71 -4.58 0.12 -4.20
C ARG A 71 -4.59 -0.94 -3.11
N ALA A 72 -3.44 -1.26 -2.53
CA ALA A 72 -3.35 -2.19 -1.42
C ALA A 72 -4.02 -1.64 -0.14
N VAL A 73 -3.91 -0.33 0.13
CA VAL A 73 -4.67 0.34 1.21
C VAL A 73 -6.17 0.22 0.94
N SER A 74 -6.64 0.51 -0.28
CA SER A 74 -8.06 0.35 -0.62
C SER A 74 -8.53 -1.09 -0.45
N LEU A 75 -7.72 -2.08 -0.84
CA LEU A 75 -8.01 -3.50 -0.62
C LEU A 75 -8.15 -3.82 0.87
N LEU A 76 -7.22 -3.35 1.71
CA LEU A 76 -7.27 -3.55 3.16
C LEU A 76 -8.48 -2.89 3.81
N THR A 77 -8.90 -1.71 3.34
CA THR A 77 -10.11 -1.05 3.84
C THR A 77 -11.37 -1.84 3.51
N LEU A 78 -11.41 -2.53 2.37
CA LEU A 78 -12.58 -3.28 1.92
C LEU A 78 -12.78 -4.61 2.67
N VAL A 79 -11.72 -5.33 3.01
CA VAL A 79 -11.88 -6.69 3.56
C VAL A 79 -12.51 -6.72 4.95
N PRO A 80 -13.34 -7.73 5.25
CA PRO A 80 -13.93 -7.91 6.57
C PRO A 80 -12.92 -7.97 7.72
N HIS A 81 -13.26 -7.41 8.88
CA HIS A 81 -12.47 -7.46 10.12
C HIS A 81 -11.07 -6.84 10.02
N THR A 82 -10.89 -5.94 9.05
CA THR A 82 -9.66 -5.18 8.88
C THR A 82 -9.46 -4.15 9.99
N PRO A 83 -8.23 -3.93 10.49
CA PRO A 83 -7.95 -2.84 11.42
C PRO A 83 -7.95 -1.45 10.75
N TRP A 84 -8.10 -1.37 9.42
CA TRP A 84 -8.03 -0.13 8.64
C TRP A 84 -9.37 0.58 8.49
N ALA A 85 -10.47 -0.05 8.90
CA ALA A 85 -11.81 0.51 8.76
C ALA A 85 -12.72 0.04 9.89
N SER A 86 -13.37 0.99 10.59
CA SER A 86 -14.42 0.68 11.54
C SER A 86 -15.74 0.49 10.78
N LYS A 87 -16.26 -0.74 10.76
CA LYS A 87 -17.51 -1.09 10.06
C LYS A 87 -18.58 -1.48 11.07
N LEU A 88 -19.80 -1.00 10.84
CA LEU A 88 -20.95 -1.43 11.64
C LEU A 88 -21.35 -2.88 11.29
N ILE A 89 -21.28 -3.21 10.00
CA ILE A 89 -21.58 -4.54 9.47
C ILE A 89 -20.42 -4.92 8.56
N GLU A 90 -19.89 -6.12 8.75
CA GLU A 90 -18.85 -6.67 7.90
C GLU A 90 -19.43 -7.13 6.57
N HIS A 91 -19.00 -6.49 5.48
CA HIS A 91 -19.45 -6.79 4.13
C HIS A 91 -18.50 -7.74 3.43
N TRP A 92 -18.96 -8.98 3.19
CA TRP A 92 -18.18 -10.02 2.51
C TRP A 92 -18.41 -9.97 1.01
N ASP A 93 -17.48 -9.31 0.31
CA ASP A 93 -17.52 -9.13 -1.13
C ASP A 93 -16.17 -9.42 -1.78
N TYR A 94 -15.90 -10.71 -2.02
CA TYR A 94 -14.71 -11.12 -2.77
C TYR A 94 -14.67 -10.56 -4.20
N ALA A 95 -15.80 -10.14 -4.78
CA ALA A 95 -15.84 -9.63 -6.14
C ALA A 95 -15.19 -8.24 -6.22
N SER A 96 -15.49 -7.34 -5.28
CA SER A 96 -14.77 -6.06 -5.19
C SER A 96 -13.29 -6.25 -4.84
N VAL A 97 -12.98 -7.22 -3.97
CA VAL A 97 -11.59 -7.62 -3.68
C VAL A 97 -10.87 -8.09 -4.95
N ALA A 98 -11.55 -8.86 -5.82
CA ALA A 98 -11.01 -9.31 -7.09
C ALA A 98 -10.73 -8.14 -8.04
N VAL A 99 -11.60 -7.13 -8.09
CA VAL A 99 -11.39 -5.93 -8.91
C VAL A 99 -10.11 -5.21 -8.49
N ILE A 100 -9.92 -4.95 -7.20
CA ILE A 100 -8.70 -4.26 -6.74
C ILE A 100 -7.46 -5.14 -6.92
N THR A 101 -7.57 -6.44 -6.63
CA THR A 101 -6.48 -7.40 -6.89
C THR A 101 -6.06 -7.38 -8.35
N ARG A 102 -7.01 -7.21 -9.27
CA ARG A 102 -6.70 -7.08 -10.70
C ARG A 102 -5.89 -5.83 -11.02
N THR A 103 -6.25 -4.70 -10.43
CA THR A 103 -5.48 -3.46 -10.59
C THR A 103 -4.08 -3.59 -9.99
N ILE A 104 -3.93 -4.25 -8.84
CA ILE A 104 -2.61 -4.53 -8.24
C ILE A 104 -1.77 -5.41 -9.17
N LEU A 105 -2.33 -6.47 -9.75
CA LEU A 105 -1.65 -7.31 -10.74
C LEU A 105 -1.16 -6.48 -11.93
N GLU A 106 -2.02 -5.72 -12.60
CA GLU A 106 -1.62 -4.97 -13.79
C GLU A 106 -0.58 -3.88 -13.49
N LEU A 107 -0.69 -3.20 -12.34
CA LEU A 107 0.33 -2.26 -11.88
C LEU A 107 1.65 -2.96 -11.58
N ARG A 108 1.62 -4.16 -10.98
CA ARG A 108 2.83 -4.95 -10.71
C ARG A 108 3.54 -5.35 -12.00
N LEU A 109 2.78 -5.74 -13.03
CA LEU A 109 3.33 -6.06 -14.35
C LEU A 109 3.93 -4.81 -15.02
N ALA A 110 3.23 -3.68 -14.98
CA ALA A 110 3.73 -2.41 -15.51
C ALA A 110 5.03 -1.98 -14.81
N PHE A 111 5.05 -2.06 -13.47
CA PHE A 111 6.20 -1.75 -12.63
C PHE A 111 7.41 -2.59 -13.05
N HIS A 112 7.26 -3.92 -13.14
CA HIS A 112 8.36 -4.77 -13.57
C HIS A 112 8.83 -4.41 -14.98
N TYR A 113 7.89 -4.33 -15.92
CA TYR A 113 8.16 -4.16 -17.34
C TYR A 113 8.83 -2.84 -17.68
N LEU A 114 8.46 -1.76 -17.00
CA LEU A 114 9.01 -0.42 -17.27
C LEU A 114 10.20 -0.07 -16.38
N CYS A 115 10.25 -0.58 -15.15
CA CYS A 115 11.16 -0.06 -14.13
C CYS A 115 12.20 -1.07 -13.68
N ALA A 116 11.79 -2.28 -13.31
CA ALA A 116 12.67 -3.25 -12.67
C ALA A 116 13.41 -4.16 -13.65
N GLU A 117 12.77 -4.54 -14.77
CA GLU A 117 13.38 -5.44 -15.74
C GLU A 117 14.57 -4.77 -16.43
N GLU A 118 15.71 -5.46 -16.39
CA GLU A 118 16.89 -5.05 -17.12
C GLU A 118 16.66 -5.17 -18.63
N CYS A 119 16.97 -4.10 -19.35
CA CYS A 119 16.88 -4.03 -20.79
C CYS A 119 17.79 -2.93 -21.31
N SER A 120 18.08 -2.96 -22.61
CA SER A 120 18.83 -1.90 -23.28
C SER A 120 18.07 -0.56 -23.24
N GLN A 121 18.78 0.56 -23.39
CA GLN A 121 18.14 1.87 -23.45
C GLN A 121 17.17 1.97 -24.64
N ASP A 122 17.56 1.48 -25.82
CA ASP A 122 16.69 1.45 -27.01
C ASP A 122 15.40 0.66 -26.76
N GLU A 123 15.50 -0.48 -26.08
CA GLU A 123 14.33 -1.26 -25.69
C GLU A 123 13.46 -0.49 -24.70
N TRP A 124 14.05 0.11 -23.66
CA TRP A 124 13.28 0.90 -22.69
C TRP A 124 12.55 2.07 -23.35
N ASP A 125 13.22 2.83 -24.22
CA ASP A 125 12.62 3.93 -24.97
C ASP A 125 11.47 3.43 -25.87
N CYS A 126 11.62 2.25 -26.46
CA CYS A 126 10.55 1.60 -27.23
C CYS A 126 9.34 1.26 -26.34
N ARG A 127 9.56 0.57 -25.21
CA ARG A 127 8.52 0.22 -24.23
C ARG A 127 7.78 1.46 -23.75
N TRP A 128 8.54 2.50 -23.40
CA TRP A 128 8.01 3.77 -22.91
C TRP A 128 7.17 4.50 -23.95
N ASN A 129 7.65 4.62 -25.19
CA ASN A 129 6.88 5.26 -26.26
C ASN A 129 5.61 4.48 -26.62
N ILE A 130 5.61 3.14 -26.54
CA ILE A 130 4.39 2.31 -26.72
C ILE A 130 3.39 2.59 -25.59
N PHE A 131 3.84 2.66 -24.34
CA PHE A 131 2.99 2.99 -23.20
C PHE A 131 2.30 4.35 -23.38
N ASN A 132 3.06 5.37 -23.78
CA ASN A 132 2.52 6.70 -24.04
C ASN A 132 1.61 6.74 -25.26
N LEU A 133 1.92 5.98 -26.32
CA LEU A 133 1.04 5.92 -27.49
C LEU A 133 -0.30 5.27 -27.13
N HIS A 134 -0.28 4.27 -26.25
CA HIS A 134 -1.49 3.66 -25.73
C HIS A 134 -2.34 4.64 -24.90
N ASP A 135 -1.72 5.39 -23.98
CA ASP A 135 -2.40 6.43 -23.20
C ASP A 135 -2.99 7.51 -24.12
N CYS A 136 -2.21 8.06 -25.05
CA CYS A 136 -2.66 9.06 -26.01
C CYS A 136 -3.85 8.55 -26.83
N THR A 137 -3.75 7.33 -27.37
CA THR A 137 -4.83 6.75 -28.18
C THR A 137 -6.09 6.48 -27.35
N SER A 138 -5.93 6.12 -26.08
CA SER A 138 -7.06 5.87 -25.17
C SER A 138 -7.76 7.17 -24.78
N ARG A 139 -6.99 8.23 -24.47
CA ARG A 139 -7.53 9.58 -24.20
C ARG A 139 -8.23 10.17 -25.42
N ARG A 140 -7.69 9.97 -26.63
CA ARG A 140 -8.39 10.36 -27.86
C ARG A 140 -9.78 9.74 -27.97
N ARG A 141 -9.89 8.41 -27.79
CA ARG A 141 -11.19 7.74 -27.81
C ARG A 141 -12.15 8.25 -26.73
N MET A 142 -11.61 8.61 -25.56
CA MET A 142 -12.39 9.22 -24.48
C MET A 142 -12.96 10.58 -24.89
N PHE A 143 -12.15 11.45 -25.48
CA PHE A 143 -12.58 12.79 -25.92
C PHE A 143 -13.43 12.75 -27.20
N GLU A 144 -13.23 11.77 -28.08
CA GLU A 144 -14.11 11.51 -29.25
C GLU A 144 -15.56 11.20 -28.82
N ALA A 145 -15.76 10.70 -27.60
CA ALA A 145 -17.08 10.42 -27.04
C ALA A 145 -17.76 11.64 -26.39
N THR A 146 -17.13 12.82 -26.42
CA THR A 146 -17.63 14.04 -25.79
C THR A 146 -17.73 15.20 -26.79
N GLU A 147 -18.75 16.05 -26.69
CA GLU A 147 -18.99 17.16 -27.63
C GLU A 147 -17.93 18.28 -27.52
N ASP A 148 -17.37 18.51 -26.32
CA ASP A 148 -16.41 19.59 -26.05
C ASP A 148 -14.92 19.14 -26.15
N GLY A 149 -14.64 18.00 -26.78
CA GLY A 149 -13.31 17.38 -26.79
C GLY A 149 -12.36 17.81 -27.92
N ALA A 150 -12.74 18.77 -28.76
CA ALA A 150 -12.05 19.04 -30.04
C ALA A 150 -10.58 19.47 -29.87
N GLU A 151 -10.29 20.38 -28.93
CA GLU A 151 -8.93 20.88 -28.68
C GLU A 151 -8.02 19.77 -28.13
N GLN A 152 -8.51 18.98 -27.17
CA GLN A 152 -7.79 17.85 -26.60
C GLN A 152 -7.54 16.78 -27.66
N LEU A 153 -8.52 16.53 -28.55
CA LEU A 153 -8.38 15.56 -29.62
C LEU A 153 -7.26 15.94 -30.60
N GLU A 154 -7.15 17.22 -30.97
CA GLU A 154 -6.06 17.71 -31.81
C GLU A 154 -4.71 17.51 -31.12
N GLY A 155 -4.59 17.94 -29.85
CA GLY A 155 -3.36 17.80 -29.06
C GLY A 155 -2.88 16.35 -28.96
N PHE A 156 -3.77 15.42 -28.59
CA PHE A 156 -3.41 14.00 -28.52
C PHE A 156 -3.18 13.37 -29.89
N THR A 157 -3.76 13.91 -30.98
CA THR A 157 -3.50 13.42 -32.34
C THR A 157 -2.07 13.76 -32.76
N ILE A 158 -1.63 15.00 -32.53
CA ILE A 158 -0.25 15.44 -32.78
C ILE A 158 0.71 14.60 -31.96
N GLN A 159 0.48 14.49 -30.65
CA GLN A 159 1.33 13.69 -29.76
C GLN A 159 1.42 12.21 -30.18
N ALA A 160 0.30 11.62 -30.64
CA ALA A 160 0.30 10.24 -31.10
C ALA A 160 1.12 10.04 -32.39
N GLU A 161 1.16 11.00 -33.31
CA GLU A 161 2.05 10.91 -34.48
C GLU A 161 3.52 11.12 -34.10
N GLU A 162 3.84 12.06 -33.21
CA GLU A 162 5.20 12.22 -32.69
C GLU A 162 5.74 10.93 -32.04
N LEU A 163 4.91 10.25 -31.25
CA LEU A 163 5.26 8.97 -30.64
C LEU A 163 5.46 7.87 -31.69
N ARG A 164 4.65 7.84 -32.75
CA ARG A 164 4.84 6.91 -33.87
C ARG A 164 6.15 7.16 -34.60
N ASP A 165 6.54 8.42 -34.78
CA ASP A 165 7.80 8.76 -35.42
C ASP A 165 9.01 8.38 -34.56
N ARG A 166 8.94 8.61 -33.24
CA ARG A 166 9.96 8.10 -32.30
C ARG A 166 10.09 6.58 -32.36
N LEU A 167 8.97 5.85 -32.42
CA LEU A 167 8.98 4.39 -32.56
C LEU A 167 9.60 3.95 -33.89
N ARG A 168 9.22 4.58 -35.01
CA ARG A 168 9.81 4.26 -36.33
C ARG A 168 11.31 4.50 -36.37
N ALA A 169 11.81 5.49 -35.62
CA ALA A 169 13.24 5.80 -35.53
C ALA A 169 14.01 4.92 -34.53
N ASN A 170 13.33 4.19 -33.64
CA ASN A 170 13.97 3.42 -32.57
C ASN A 170 14.58 2.10 -33.09
N PRO A 171 15.88 1.81 -32.82
CA PRO A 171 16.54 0.60 -33.32
C PRO A 171 15.91 -0.72 -32.85
N PHE A 172 15.52 -0.79 -31.57
CA PHE A 172 14.87 -1.97 -31.01
C PHE A 172 13.51 -2.22 -31.70
N PHE A 173 12.72 -1.17 -31.91
CA PHE A 173 11.43 -1.27 -32.61
C PHE A 173 11.58 -1.79 -34.06
N GLN A 174 12.59 -1.29 -34.79
CA GLN A 174 12.88 -1.72 -36.16
C GLN A 174 13.27 -3.21 -36.23
N SER A 175 13.82 -3.76 -35.15
CA SER A 175 14.16 -5.19 -35.05
C SER A 175 12.95 -6.11 -34.85
N LEU A 176 11.79 -5.56 -34.42
CA LEU A 176 10.58 -6.35 -34.18
C LEU A 176 9.99 -6.88 -35.50
N PRO A 177 9.23 -7.99 -35.49
CA PRO A 177 8.52 -8.46 -36.67
C PRO A 177 7.59 -7.38 -37.24
N ALA A 178 7.53 -7.23 -38.57
CA ALA A 178 6.74 -6.18 -39.23
C ALA A 178 5.25 -6.19 -38.83
N LYS A 179 4.68 -7.38 -38.57
CA LYS A 179 3.32 -7.51 -38.04
C LYS A 179 3.18 -6.89 -36.65
N SER A 180 4.15 -7.14 -35.76
CA SER A 180 4.19 -6.55 -34.43
C SER A 180 4.35 -5.05 -34.49
N GLN A 181 5.26 -4.54 -35.34
CA GLN A 181 5.43 -3.10 -35.54
C GLN A 181 4.11 -2.42 -35.95
N LYS A 182 3.42 -2.96 -36.96
CA LYS A 182 2.13 -2.43 -37.41
C LYS A 182 1.10 -2.40 -36.27
N ASN A 183 0.99 -3.48 -35.50
CA ASN A 183 0.04 -3.56 -34.40
C ASN A 183 0.35 -2.56 -33.29
N LEU A 184 1.63 -2.39 -32.95
CA LEU A 184 2.07 -1.46 -31.89
C LEU A 184 1.83 0.00 -32.30
N LEU A 185 2.03 0.37 -33.56
CA LEU A 185 1.74 1.71 -34.08
C LEU A 185 0.24 2.07 -34.05
N HIS A 186 -0.67 1.09 -33.89
CA HIS A 186 -2.09 1.38 -33.67
C HIS A 186 -2.39 1.88 -32.25
N GLY A 187 -1.49 1.71 -31.27
CA GLY A 187 -1.68 2.19 -29.91
C GLY A 187 -2.79 1.47 -29.12
N GLN A 188 -3.17 0.25 -29.54
CA GLN A 188 -4.23 -0.52 -28.86
C GLN A 188 -3.73 -1.32 -27.65
N THR A 189 -2.42 -1.54 -27.54
CA THR A 189 -1.77 -2.24 -26.43
C THR A 189 -0.66 -1.38 -25.84
N ALA A 190 -0.45 -1.48 -24.53
CA ALA A 190 0.67 -0.85 -23.81
C ALA A 190 1.93 -1.74 -23.76
N TYR A 191 1.83 -3.01 -24.17
CA TYR A 191 2.90 -3.99 -24.00
C TYR A 191 3.30 -4.63 -25.33
N ILE A 192 4.62 -4.81 -25.53
CA ILE A 192 5.18 -5.53 -26.69
C ILE A 192 4.87 -7.02 -26.61
N MET A 193 4.83 -7.57 -25.40
CA MET A 193 4.58 -8.99 -25.15
C MET A 193 3.29 -9.24 -24.38
N PRO A 194 2.73 -10.47 -24.45
CA PRO A 194 1.59 -10.86 -23.64
C PRO A 194 1.84 -10.69 -22.15
N LEU A 195 0.81 -10.24 -21.41
CA LEU A 195 0.89 -10.01 -19.97
C LEU A 195 1.29 -11.26 -19.17
N GLU A 196 0.89 -12.46 -19.60
CA GLU A 196 1.27 -13.72 -18.95
C GLU A 196 2.77 -14.01 -19.01
N ASN A 197 3.48 -13.49 -20.03
CA ASN A 197 4.94 -13.61 -20.11
C ASN A 197 5.62 -12.65 -19.13
N ILE A 198 5.03 -11.47 -18.89
CA ILE A 198 5.48 -10.56 -17.83
C ILE A 198 5.16 -11.18 -16.46
N GLY A 199 3.99 -11.81 -16.33
CA GLY A 199 3.55 -12.56 -15.15
C GLY A 199 4.56 -13.62 -14.73
N GLU A 200 5.03 -14.42 -15.69
CA GLU A 200 6.07 -15.44 -15.46
C GLU A 200 7.38 -14.83 -14.93
N ARG A 201 7.79 -13.66 -15.44
CA ARG A 201 8.99 -12.94 -14.98
C ARG A 201 8.86 -12.38 -13.57
N VAL A 202 7.64 -12.09 -13.11
CA VAL A 202 7.37 -11.67 -11.73
C VAL A 202 6.97 -12.84 -10.81
N GLY A 203 7.21 -14.08 -11.24
CA GLY A 203 7.02 -15.28 -10.42
C GLY A 203 5.61 -15.87 -10.41
N VAL A 204 4.74 -15.47 -11.35
CA VAL A 204 3.40 -16.05 -11.53
C VAL A 204 3.42 -17.00 -12.73
N ASP A 205 3.37 -18.30 -12.49
CA ASP A 205 3.36 -19.28 -13.59
C ASP A 205 2.18 -19.06 -14.53
N LYS A 206 2.34 -19.42 -15.81
CA LYS A 206 1.35 -19.11 -16.85
C LYS A 206 -0.02 -19.73 -16.62
N GLN A 207 -0.07 -20.90 -15.99
CA GLN A 207 -1.34 -21.58 -15.75
C GLN A 207 -2.12 -20.85 -14.66
N THR A 208 -1.45 -20.52 -13.55
CA THR A 208 -2.00 -19.69 -12.47
C THR A 208 -2.39 -18.31 -13.00
N PHE A 209 -1.53 -17.68 -13.80
CA PHE A 209 -1.80 -16.37 -14.39
C PHE A 209 -3.10 -16.41 -15.21
N ARG A 210 -3.23 -17.33 -16.16
CA ARG A 210 -4.43 -17.43 -17.03
C ARG A 210 -5.69 -17.66 -16.21
N TRP A 211 -5.63 -18.56 -15.22
CA TRP A 211 -6.76 -18.87 -14.38
C TRP A 211 -7.20 -17.66 -13.53
N LEU A 212 -6.27 -17.02 -12.83
CA LEU A 212 -6.55 -15.80 -12.07
C LEU A 212 -7.02 -14.67 -12.98
N TYR A 213 -6.39 -14.47 -14.13
CA TYR A 213 -6.73 -13.39 -15.05
C TYR A 213 -8.18 -13.52 -15.55
N VAL A 214 -8.67 -14.73 -15.84
CA VAL A 214 -10.07 -14.99 -16.19
C VAL A 214 -11.01 -14.69 -15.03
N LEU A 215 -10.70 -15.17 -13.83
CA LEU A 215 -11.49 -14.90 -12.62
C LEU A 215 -11.61 -13.39 -12.38
N LEU A 216 -10.47 -12.72 -12.28
CA LEU A 216 -10.35 -11.29 -12.02
C LEU A 216 -11.07 -10.45 -13.09
N SER A 217 -10.85 -10.74 -14.38
CA SER A 217 -11.50 -10.02 -15.48
C SER A 217 -13.01 -10.21 -15.49
N SER A 218 -13.50 -11.38 -15.08
CA SER A 218 -14.94 -11.63 -15.01
C SER A 218 -15.64 -10.70 -14.01
N HIS A 219 -14.98 -10.38 -12.89
CA HIS A 219 -15.49 -9.43 -11.91
C HIS A 219 -15.35 -7.98 -12.38
N VAL A 220 -14.22 -7.60 -12.98
CA VAL A 220 -14.01 -6.25 -13.52
C VAL A 220 -15.02 -5.89 -14.61
N HIS A 221 -15.37 -6.83 -15.49
CA HIS A 221 -16.28 -6.59 -16.61
C HIS A 221 -17.74 -6.97 -16.31
N GLY A 222 -18.05 -7.45 -15.10
CA GLY A 222 -19.39 -7.91 -14.75
C GLY A 222 -19.90 -9.04 -15.65
N LEU A 223 -19.02 -9.97 -16.05
CA LEU A 223 -19.38 -11.10 -16.91
C LEU A 223 -20.19 -12.15 -16.12
N PRO A 224 -20.96 -13.04 -16.78
CA PRO A 224 -21.80 -14.04 -16.11
C PRO A 224 -21.18 -14.79 -14.91
N MET A 225 -19.89 -15.11 -14.98
CA MET A 225 -19.16 -15.75 -13.88
C MET A 225 -19.18 -14.93 -12.57
N SER A 226 -19.33 -13.61 -12.63
CA SER A 226 -19.39 -12.74 -11.44
C SER A 226 -20.74 -12.77 -10.72
N PHE A 227 -21.84 -13.12 -11.40
CA PHE A 227 -23.19 -12.98 -10.81
C PHE A 227 -24.14 -14.19 -10.95
N TYR A 228 -23.91 -15.13 -11.88
CA TYR A 228 -24.84 -16.26 -12.09
C TYR A 228 -25.04 -17.15 -10.86
N ARG A 229 -24.09 -17.16 -9.91
CA ARG A 229 -24.13 -18.03 -8.70
C ARG A 229 -24.58 -17.32 -7.43
N ILE A 230 -25.14 -16.12 -7.52
CA ILE A 230 -25.59 -15.34 -6.35
C ILE A 230 -26.76 -16.01 -5.61
N SER A 231 -27.53 -16.87 -6.28
CA SER A 231 -28.74 -17.52 -5.75
C SER A 231 -28.69 -19.07 -5.77
N GLU A 232 -27.51 -19.67 -5.70
CA GLU A 232 -27.32 -21.14 -5.76
C GLU A 232 -27.21 -21.83 -4.38
N GLY A 233 -28.06 -21.48 -3.40
CA GLY A 233 -28.18 -22.20 -2.11
C GLY A 233 -26.93 -22.19 -1.21
N ALA A 234 -26.62 -23.30 -0.52
CA ALA A 234 -25.54 -23.34 0.49
C ALA A 234 -24.11 -23.06 -0.03
N ALA A 235 -23.91 -22.98 -1.35
CA ALA A 235 -22.66 -22.55 -2.00
C ALA A 235 -22.68 -21.07 -2.46
N GLU A 236 -23.68 -20.30 -2.00
CA GLU A 236 -23.90 -18.89 -2.37
C GLU A 236 -22.69 -17.99 -2.09
N ARG A 237 -22.43 -17.12 -3.05
CA ARG A 237 -21.38 -16.09 -3.05
C ARG A 237 -21.94 -14.82 -3.71
N GLY A 238 -21.42 -13.65 -3.38
CA GLY A 238 -21.76 -12.37 -3.98
C GLY A 238 -23.01 -11.68 -3.40
N ARG A 239 -23.43 -12.05 -2.17
CA ARG A 239 -24.54 -11.39 -1.45
C ARG A 239 -24.09 -10.37 -0.41
N GLY A 240 -22.78 -10.22 -0.19
CA GLY A 240 -22.28 -9.39 0.91
C GLY A 240 -22.29 -10.07 2.28
N LEU A 241 -22.61 -11.38 2.34
CA LEU A 241 -22.74 -12.16 3.57
C LEU A 241 -21.61 -13.19 3.68
N PRO A 242 -21.12 -13.49 4.90
CA PRO A 242 -20.07 -14.47 5.09
C PRO A 242 -20.47 -15.85 4.57
N SER A 243 -19.55 -16.48 3.83
CA SER A 243 -19.65 -17.88 3.42
C SER A 243 -18.25 -18.47 3.23
N ALA A 244 -18.14 -19.80 3.24
CA ALA A 244 -16.85 -20.46 2.99
C ALA A 244 -16.27 -20.08 1.61
N THR A 245 -17.13 -19.81 0.62
CA THR A 245 -16.71 -19.38 -0.72
C THR A 245 -16.18 -17.95 -0.71
N GLU A 246 -16.87 -17.02 -0.05
CA GLU A 246 -16.41 -15.63 0.14
C GLU A 246 -15.05 -15.59 0.82
N GLU A 247 -14.91 -16.34 1.91
CA GLU A 247 -13.69 -16.38 2.68
C GLU A 247 -12.53 -17.01 1.89
N SER A 248 -12.78 -18.13 1.20
CA SER A 248 -11.75 -18.82 0.41
C SER A 248 -11.24 -17.96 -0.74
N TYR A 249 -12.12 -17.30 -1.50
CA TYR A 249 -11.70 -16.42 -2.59
C TYR A 249 -11.00 -15.17 -2.04
N THR A 250 -11.49 -14.58 -0.97
CA THR A 250 -10.83 -13.43 -0.34
C THR A 250 -9.42 -13.82 0.13
N CYS A 251 -9.26 -14.94 0.84
CA CYS A 251 -7.95 -15.45 1.26
C CYS A 251 -6.97 -15.62 0.09
N LEU A 252 -7.43 -16.21 -1.02
CA LEU A 252 -6.64 -16.39 -2.23
C LEU A 252 -6.17 -15.03 -2.77
N LEU A 253 -7.08 -14.06 -2.89
CA LEU A 253 -6.82 -12.75 -3.46
C LEU A 253 -5.89 -11.90 -2.57
N LEU A 254 -6.02 -12.00 -1.24
CA LEU A 254 -5.08 -11.38 -0.30
C LEU A 254 -3.70 -12.01 -0.41
N SER A 255 -3.63 -13.35 -0.47
CA SER A 255 -2.35 -14.06 -0.62
C SER A 255 -1.63 -13.68 -1.91
N PHE A 256 -2.37 -13.60 -3.01
CA PHE A 256 -1.84 -13.20 -4.30
C PHE A 256 -1.42 -11.72 -4.31
N SER A 257 -2.21 -10.82 -3.71
CA SER A 257 -1.83 -9.41 -3.60
C SER A 257 -0.57 -9.22 -2.77
N MET A 258 -0.42 -9.95 -1.66
CA MET A 258 0.81 -9.94 -0.85
C MET A 258 2.04 -10.34 -1.67
N SER A 259 1.98 -11.43 -2.44
CA SER A 259 3.16 -11.87 -3.22
C SER A 259 3.56 -10.84 -4.29
N LEU A 260 2.58 -10.19 -4.93
CA LEU A 260 2.83 -9.13 -5.90
C LEU A 260 3.48 -7.90 -5.24
N LEU A 261 2.96 -7.47 -4.08
CA LEU A 261 3.47 -6.31 -3.34
C LEU A 261 4.89 -6.53 -2.81
N VAL A 262 5.15 -7.71 -2.23
CA VAL A 262 6.50 -8.11 -1.78
C VAL A 262 7.48 -8.08 -2.94
N GLY A 263 7.12 -8.67 -4.08
CA GLY A 263 8.00 -8.63 -5.27
C GLY A 263 8.27 -7.22 -5.78
N ALA A 264 7.27 -6.32 -5.78
CA ALA A 264 7.48 -4.93 -6.15
C ALA A 264 8.35 -4.16 -5.15
N ARG A 265 8.17 -4.42 -3.85
CA ARG A 265 8.96 -3.82 -2.77
C ARG A 265 10.43 -4.17 -2.93
N ASP A 266 10.74 -5.45 -3.15
CA ASP A 266 12.11 -5.94 -3.28
C ASP A 266 12.80 -5.37 -4.52
N GLU A 267 12.09 -5.34 -5.65
CA GLU A 267 12.59 -4.72 -6.88
C GLU A 267 12.80 -3.20 -6.74
N LEU A 268 11.90 -2.49 -6.03
CA LEU A 268 12.10 -1.06 -5.74
C LEU A 268 13.33 -0.86 -4.86
N HIS A 269 13.49 -1.68 -3.82
CA HIS A 269 14.63 -1.61 -2.92
C HIS A 269 15.94 -1.79 -3.69
N GLU A 270 16.02 -2.80 -4.56
CA GLU A 270 17.21 -3.04 -5.38
C GLU A 270 17.44 -1.90 -6.38
N LEU A 271 16.40 -1.36 -7.01
CA LEU A 271 16.52 -0.25 -7.96
C LEU A 271 17.08 1.02 -7.31
N PHE A 272 16.70 1.31 -6.05
CA PHE A 272 17.14 2.52 -5.33
C PHE A 272 18.35 2.27 -4.42
N LYS A 273 18.87 1.04 -4.39
CA LYS A 273 20.02 0.66 -3.57
C LYS A 273 21.24 1.48 -3.94
N GLY A 274 21.92 2.02 -2.94
CA GLY A 274 23.10 2.87 -3.13
C GLY A 274 22.80 4.34 -3.43
N LEU A 275 21.53 4.74 -3.58
CA LEU A 275 21.13 6.15 -3.67
C LEU A 275 20.97 6.81 -2.28
N ILE A 276 20.98 6.01 -1.21
CA ILE A 276 20.86 6.50 0.17
C ILE A 276 22.24 6.75 0.77
N SER A 277 22.45 7.96 1.30
CA SER A 277 23.62 8.28 2.13
C SER A 277 23.49 7.61 3.50
N LYS A 278 24.49 6.78 3.88
CA LYS A 278 24.55 6.07 5.17
C LYS A 278 24.23 7.00 6.36
N LYS A 279 23.23 6.65 7.17
CA LYS A 279 23.12 7.14 8.55
C LYS A 279 22.97 5.95 9.53
N PHE A 280 23.88 5.93 10.52
CA PHE A 280 23.99 5.23 11.84
C PHE A 280 23.32 3.84 11.99
N GLY A 281 23.92 2.75 12.47
CA GLY A 281 25.03 2.51 13.39
C GLY A 281 24.56 1.51 14.47
N GLU A 282 24.72 0.20 14.25
CA GLU A 282 24.27 -0.88 15.16
C GLU A 282 25.10 -1.00 16.45
N SER A 283 24.49 -1.38 17.58
CA SER A 283 25.20 -1.83 18.79
C SER A 283 24.36 -2.80 19.66
N ASN A 284 25.08 -3.73 20.33
CA ASN A 284 24.66 -4.98 20.95
C ASN A 284 23.95 -4.89 22.33
N THR A 285 23.34 -6.03 22.70
CA THR A 285 22.39 -6.37 23.78
C THR A 285 22.90 -6.39 25.23
N ALA A 286 22.05 -5.98 26.20
CA ALA A 286 22.08 -6.29 27.65
C ALA A 286 20.70 -5.97 28.32
N PRO A 287 20.38 -6.44 29.56
CA PRO A 287 19.02 -6.83 30.00
C PRO A 287 18.13 -5.74 30.63
N ILE A 288 16.85 -6.12 30.83
CA ILE A 288 15.64 -5.31 31.13
C ILE A 288 15.76 -4.43 32.37
N LEU A 289 15.69 -3.12 32.16
CA LEU A 289 15.62 -2.09 33.19
C LEU A 289 14.53 -1.05 32.84
N ASP A 290 13.89 -0.54 33.89
CA ASP A 290 12.79 0.42 33.87
C ASP A 290 13.26 1.81 33.35
N VAL A 291 12.43 2.50 32.57
CA VAL A 291 12.77 3.76 31.86
C VAL A 291 13.12 4.86 32.88
N GLU A 292 12.30 5.00 33.91
CA GLU A 292 12.47 6.02 34.98
C GLU A 292 13.72 5.72 35.83
N GLU A 293 13.95 4.45 36.19
CA GLU A 293 15.09 4.07 37.03
C GLU A 293 16.43 4.14 36.29
N SER A 294 16.40 3.96 34.96
CA SER A 294 17.58 4.04 34.09
C SER A 294 17.95 5.49 33.78
N GLY A 295 16.97 6.36 33.52
CA GLY A 295 17.19 7.77 33.21
C GLY A 295 17.83 8.57 34.36
N LEU A 296 17.41 8.29 35.60
CA LEU A 296 17.91 8.98 36.80
C LEU A 296 19.40 8.72 37.08
N LYS A 297 19.93 7.57 36.64
CA LYS A 297 21.33 7.16 36.85
C LYS A 297 22.30 7.66 35.77
N LEU A 298 21.78 8.22 34.68
CA LEU A 298 22.60 8.77 33.59
C LEU A 298 23.18 10.12 33.96
N LYS A 299 24.42 10.37 33.53
CA LYS A 299 24.98 11.73 33.49
C LYS A 299 24.37 12.49 32.31
N ILE A 300 24.35 13.82 32.42
CA ILE A 300 23.91 14.68 31.32
C ILE A 300 24.77 14.41 30.08
N GLY A 301 24.11 14.13 28.96
CA GLY A 301 24.72 13.76 27.68
C GLY A 301 24.95 12.25 27.49
N GLU A 302 24.65 11.41 28.48
CA GLU A 302 24.70 9.96 28.32
C GLU A 302 23.38 9.42 27.73
N THR A 303 23.52 8.42 26.86
CA THR A 303 22.41 7.67 26.26
C THR A 303 22.52 6.21 26.66
N VAL A 304 21.41 5.62 27.10
CA VAL A 304 21.27 4.17 27.30
C VAL A 304 20.28 3.63 26.29
N VAL A 305 20.60 2.47 25.74
CA VAL A 305 19.66 1.69 24.93
C VAL A 305 18.96 0.73 25.87
N LEU A 306 17.65 0.89 26.01
CA LEU A 306 16.83 -0.08 26.72
C LEU A 306 16.73 -1.37 25.89
N PRO A 307 16.62 -2.51 26.57
CA PRO A 307 16.62 -3.82 25.93
C PRO A 307 15.47 -3.98 24.96
N ASN A 308 15.70 -4.86 23.99
CA ASN A 308 14.76 -5.19 22.95
C ASN A 308 13.39 -5.57 23.53
N GLN A 309 12.39 -4.74 23.24
CA GLN A 309 10.97 -5.01 23.57
C GLN A 309 10.24 -5.58 22.34
N GLY A 310 10.83 -6.58 21.69
CA GLY A 310 10.26 -7.25 20.52
C GLY A 310 10.71 -6.63 19.19
N ALA A 311 9.86 -5.79 18.59
CA ALA A 311 10.10 -5.19 17.28
C ALA A 311 10.79 -3.81 17.36
N MET A 312 10.98 -3.26 18.57
CA MET A 312 11.48 -1.90 18.77
C MET A 312 12.63 -1.87 19.78
N ARG A 313 13.59 -0.99 19.47
CA ARG A 313 14.69 -0.56 20.34
C ARG A 313 14.33 0.81 20.91
N ILE A 314 14.51 1.01 22.20
CA ILE A 314 14.23 2.29 22.85
C ILE A 314 15.56 2.87 23.31
N GLU A 315 15.83 4.13 22.96
CA GLU A 315 17.00 4.88 23.42
C GLU A 315 16.54 5.98 24.36
N VAL A 316 17.17 6.06 25.54
CA VAL A 316 16.89 7.08 26.56
C VAL A 316 18.16 7.90 26.77
N ALA A 317 18.08 9.21 26.54
CA ALA A 317 19.20 10.13 26.69
C ALA A 317 18.87 11.20 27.74
N ARG A 318 19.79 11.47 28.67
CA ARG A 318 19.62 12.56 29.63
C ARG A 318 20.12 13.87 29.03
N GLU A 319 19.20 14.78 28.70
CA GLU A 319 19.54 16.06 28.06
C GLU A 319 19.84 17.17 29.08
N SER A 320 19.27 17.10 30.28
CA SER A 320 19.51 18.05 31.37
C SER A 320 19.36 17.41 32.74
N GLU A 321 19.48 18.20 33.81
CA GLU A 321 19.19 17.72 35.17
C GLU A 321 17.76 17.21 35.30
N THR A 322 16.81 17.79 34.56
CA THR A 322 15.37 17.52 34.68
C THR A 322 14.75 16.88 33.44
N ALA A 323 15.49 16.68 32.34
CA ALA A 323 14.92 16.23 31.07
C ALA A 323 15.55 14.95 30.53
N LEU A 324 14.69 14.01 30.11
CA LEU A 324 15.02 12.77 29.40
C LEU A 324 14.42 12.80 27.99
N SER A 325 15.21 12.51 26.96
CA SER A 325 14.73 12.24 25.60
C SER A 325 14.58 10.73 25.41
N ILE A 326 13.41 10.29 24.95
CA ILE A 326 13.08 8.89 24.71
C ILE A 326 12.76 8.73 23.23
N VAL A 327 13.51 7.86 22.56
CA VAL A 327 13.42 7.60 21.13
C VAL A 327 13.13 6.13 20.89
N PHE A 328 12.07 5.84 20.17
CA PHE A 328 11.73 4.49 19.70
C PHE A 328 12.26 4.33 18.29
N ILE A 329 12.94 3.21 18.06
CA ILE A 329 13.58 2.85 16.81
C ILE A 329 13.05 1.49 16.41
N ASP A 330 12.51 1.38 15.21
CA ASP A 330 12.07 0.10 14.66
C ASP A 330 13.31 -0.76 14.32
N ILE A 331 13.36 -1.99 14.82
CA ILE A 331 14.56 -2.84 14.71
C ILE A 331 14.77 -3.29 13.27
N GLU A 332 13.69 -3.53 12.52
CA GLU A 332 13.75 -4.02 11.15
C GLU A 332 14.27 -2.94 10.19
N SER A 333 13.84 -1.69 10.37
CA SER A 333 14.25 -0.57 9.51
C SER A 333 15.45 0.22 10.02
N GLY A 334 15.72 0.20 11.33
CA GLY A 334 16.70 1.07 11.97
C GLY A 334 16.27 2.53 12.10
N GLU A 335 15.05 2.88 11.69
CA GLU A 335 14.55 4.26 11.69
C GLU A 335 13.92 4.65 13.03
N GLN A 336 14.03 5.93 13.38
CA GLN A 336 13.28 6.49 14.50
C GLN A 336 11.81 6.52 14.11
N VAL A 337 10.93 6.00 14.96
CA VAL A 337 9.49 5.94 14.72
C VAL A 337 8.69 6.74 15.73
N LEU A 338 9.28 7.08 16.88
CA LEU A 338 8.67 7.95 17.87
C LEU A 338 9.74 8.63 18.71
N ARG A 339 9.53 9.90 19.04
CA ARG A 339 10.35 10.67 19.95
C ARG A 339 9.46 11.48 20.89
N HIS A 340 9.74 11.35 22.18
CA HIS A 340 9.16 12.22 23.19
C HIS A 340 10.20 12.60 24.23
N ARG A 341 9.85 13.59 25.03
CA ARG A 341 10.67 14.08 26.12
C ARG A 341 9.90 14.04 27.41
N GLU A 342 10.55 13.65 28.49
CA GLU A 342 10.01 13.66 29.84
C GLU A 342 10.74 14.69 30.67
N TYR A 343 9.99 15.44 31.46
CA TYR A 343 10.50 16.44 32.38
C TYR A 343 10.11 16.08 33.81
N GLU A 344 11.09 16.01 34.71
CA GLU A 344 10.86 15.82 36.14
C GLU A 344 9.92 16.91 36.66
N GLY A 345 8.72 16.53 37.10
CA GLY A 345 7.71 17.43 37.65
C GLY A 345 6.83 18.17 36.64
N GLU A 346 7.17 18.16 35.34
CA GLU A 346 6.38 18.82 34.28
C GLU A 346 5.70 17.83 33.30
N GLY A 347 5.99 16.52 33.41
CA GLY A 347 5.32 15.47 32.64
C GLY A 347 5.98 15.17 31.29
N GLN A 348 5.24 14.52 30.38
CA GLN A 348 5.75 14.07 29.09
C GLN A 348 5.28 14.98 27.94
N ARG A 349 6.15 15.20 26.96
CA ARG A 349 5.87 15.96 25.74
C ARG A 349 6.23 15.14 24.51
N LEU A 350 5.25 14.88 23.66
CA LEU A 350 5.48 14.27 22.35
C LEU A 350 6.19 15.28 21.43
N GLU A 351 7.37 14.92 20.92
CA GLU A 351 8.13 15.78 20.00
C GLU A 351 7.83 15.42 18.54
N TRP A 352 7.82 14.12 18.23
CA TRP A 352 7.64 13.62 16.87
C TRP A 352 7.22 12.16 16.89
N PHE A 353 6.48 11.71 15.87
CA PHE A 353 6.19 10.30 15.64
C PHE A 353 5.95 10.05 14.15
N ASP A 354 6.16 8.80 13.72
CA ASP A 354 5.79 8.34 12.39
C ASP A 354 4.29 7.96 12.37
N PRO A 355 3.44 8.71 11.63
CA PRO A 355 1.99 8.47 11.60
C PRO A 355 1.59 7.20 10.82
N LEU A 356 2.51 6.56 10.10
CA LEU A 356 2.27 5.27 9.45
C LEU A 356 2.65 4.09 10.34
N PHE A 357 3.65 4.31 11.20
CA PHE A 357 4.08 3.32 12.15
C PHE A 357 3.11 3.24 13.34
N TRP A 358 2.64 4.39 13.83
CA TRP A 358 1.77 4.48 14.99
C TRP A 358 0.32 4.80 14.63
N ARG A 359 -0.60 4.02 15.21
CA ARG A 359 -2.02 4.42 15.29
C ARG A 359 -2.21 5.36 16.48
N LEU A 360 -2.68 6.57 16.20
CA LEU A 360 -3.03 7.53 17.25
C LEU A 360 -4.47 7.26 17.72
N ILE A 361 -4.65 7.07 19.02
CA ILE A 361 -5.96 6.92 19.64
C ILE A 361 -6.14 8.08 20.64
N ILE A 362 -7.18 8.89 20.49
CA ILE A 362 -7.53 9.97 21.42
C ILE A 362 -8.89 9.62 22.02
N ASN A 363 -8.95 9.48 23.35
CA ASN A 363 -10.19 9.13 24.07
C ASN A 363 -10.90 7.89 23.47
N ASP A 364 -10.12 6.82 23.29
CA ASP A 364 -10.56 5.51 22.77
C ASP A 364 -11.10 5.53 21.33
N LYS A 365 -10.76 6.56 20.54
CA LYS A 365 -11.11 6.67 19.11
C LYS A 365 -9.88 7.00 18.25
N PRO A 366 -9.82 6.52 16.99
CA PRO A 366 -8.78 6.94 16.06
C PRO A 366 -8.70 8.45 15.92
N ALA A 367 -7.48 9.00 16.01
CA ALA A 367 -7.26 10.43 15.94
C ALA A 367 -7.54 10.97 14.53
N THR A 368 -8.03 12.20 14.47
CA THR A 368 -8.03 13.02 13.25
C THR A 368 -7.06 14.18 13.44
N SER A 369 -6.59 14.80 12.35
CA SER A 369 -5.70 15.97 12.44
C SER A 369 -6.31 17.07 13.32
N VAL A 370 -7.61 17.36 13.15
CA VAL A 370 -8.33 18.35 13.96
C VAL A 370 -8.41 17.95 15.44
N ALA A 371 -8.63 16.67 15.74
CA ALA A 371 -8.68 16.20 17.12
C ALA A 371 -7.30 16.28 17.79
N PHE A 372 -6.24 16.00 17.03
CA PHE A 372 -4.87 16.06 17.51
C PHE A 372 -4.39 17.50 17.70
N GLU A 373 -4.71 18.42 16.77
CA GLU A 373 -4.44 19.86 16.91
C GLU A 373 -5.09 20.41 18.18
N LYS A 374 -6.37 20.09 18.43
CA LYS A 374 -7.07 20.48 19.66
C LYS A 374 -6.46 19.87 20.92
N LEU A 375 -6.00 18.62 20.84
CA LEU A 375 -5.32 17.98 21.96
C LEU A 375 -4.03 18.74 22.32
N GLN A 376 -3.30 19.25 21.33
CA GLN A 376 -2.08 20.03 21.56
C GLN A 376 -2.32 21.40 22.23
N GLU A 377 -3.55 21.91 22.23
CA GLU A 377 -3.92 23.15 22.93
C GLU A 377 -4.08 22.96 24.45
N LEU A 378 -4.19 21.72 24.91
CA LEU A 378 -4.38 21.36 26.32
C LEU A 378 -3.20 20.51 26.83
N PRO A 379 -2.93 20.47 28.15
CA PRO A 379 -2.06 19.45 28.71
C PRO A 379 -2.65 18.07 28.45
N PHE A 380 -1.85 17.15 27.91
CA PHE A 380 -2.27 15.79 27.62
C PHE A 380 -1.26 14.79 28.19
N ALA A 381 -1.76 13.62 28.58
CA ALA A 381 -0.92 12.46 28.87
C ALA A 381 -1.10 11.44 27.76
N PHE A 382 -0.04 10.70 27.44
CA PHE A 382 -0.11 9.62 26.48
C PHE A 382 0.64 8.38 26.96
N ARG A 383 0.25 7.23 26.43
CA ARG A 383 0.94 5.95 26.63
C ARG A 383 1.26 5.35 25.29
N VAL A 384 2.43 4.75 25.18
CA VAL A 384 2.86 3.99 24.01
C VAL A 384 2.55 2.52 24.23
N ASP A 385 1.76 1.93 23.35
CA ASP A 385 1.51 0.49 23.29
C ASP A 385 2.33 -0.08 22.11
N ILE A 386 3.48 -0.65 22.45
CA ILE A 386 4.48 -1.14 21.49
C ILE A 386 3.92 -2.33 20.70
N GLU A 387 3.18 -3.22 21.35
CA GLU A 387 2.63 -4.42 20.72
C GLU A 387 1.49 -4.07 19.76
N ALA A 388 0.57 -3.19 20.18
CA ALA A 388 -0.55 -2.74 19.34
C ALA A 388 -0.14 -1.70 18.28
N ARG A 389 1.10 -1.17 18.38
CA ARG A 389 1.61 -0.01 17.63
C ARG A 389 0.68 1.19 17.75
N GLU A 390 0.29 1.51 18.97
CA GLU A 390 -0.65 2.59 19.29
C GLU A 390 -0.02 3.64 20.21
N ILE A 391 -0.34 4.91 19.97
CA ILE A 391 -0.09 5.99 20.92
C ILE A 391 -1.46 6.44 21.43
N LEU A 392 -1.70 6.17 22.71
CA LEU A 392 -2.97 6.36 23.38
C LEU A 392 -2.95 7.67 24.16
N PHE A 393 -3.69 8.66 23.71
CA PHE A 393 -3.87 9.94 24.39
C PHE A 393 -5.15 9.94 25.22
N LYS A 394 -5.05 10.50 26.43
CA LYS A 394 -6.22 10.88 27.23
C LYS A 394 -6.16 12.38 27.49
N SER A 395 -7.25 13.06 27.15
CA SER A 395 -7.45 14.49 27.45
C SER A 395 -7.88 14.69 28.89
#